data_AF-A0A1I1NH07-F1
#
_entry.id   AF-A0A1I1NH07-F1
#
_cell.length_a   1.000
_cell.length_b   1.000
_cell.length_c   1.000
_cell.angle_alpha   90.00
_cell.angle_beta   90.00
_cell.angle_gamma   90.00
#
_symmetry.space_group_name_H-M   'P 1'
#
loop_
_entity.id
_entity.type
_entity.pdbx_description
1 polymer ?
#
loop_
_entity_poly.entity_id
_entity_poly.type
_entity_poly.pdbx_seq_one_letter_code
_entity_poly.pdbx_strand_id
1 'polypeptide(L)' 'MKRRVDEYEWHITGKASRYTFMFYATCLLIWTFYDMITKGKTGWEFPIMVTGSAIFFAICAWEKRKLKNLEDDE' A
#
# COMPACT_ATOMS: atom_id res chain seq x y z
N MET A 1 -15.34 -29.05 -2.53
CA MET A 1 -15.25 -27.84 -3.39
C MET A 1 -15.18 -26.58 -2.50
N LYS A 2 -14.10 -26.40 -1.73
CA LYS A 2 -13.96 -25.28 -0.76
C LYS A 2 -12.65 -24.49 -0.86
N ARG A 3 -11.60 -25.02 -1.51
CA ARG A 3 -10.27 -24.39 -1.57
C ARG A 3 -10.13 -23.26 -2.60
N ARG A 4 -10.91 -23.26 -3.69
CA ARG A 4 -10.73 -22.30 -4.81
C ARG A 4 -11.36 -20.92 -4.57
N VAL A 5 -12.27 -20.79 -3.60
CA VAL A 5 -12.92 -19.50 -3.27
C VAL A 5 -11.98 -18.61 -2.46
N ASP A 6 -11.22 -19.19 -1.53
CA ASP A 6 -10.26 -18.48 -0.68
C ASP A 6 -9.19 -17.74 -1.49
N GLU A 7 -8.58 -18.40 -2.49
CA GLU A 7 -7.57 -17.75 -3.35
C GLU A 7 -8.13 -16.53 -4.08
N TYR A 8 -9.37 -16.61 -4.57
CA TYR A 8 -10.02 -15.53 -5.31
C TYR A 8 -10.30 -14.30 -4.43
N GLU A 9 -10.75 -14.51 -3.19
CA GLU A 9 -10.98 -13.44 -2.22
C GLU A 9 -9.66 -12.76 -1.80
N TRP A 10 -8.59 -13.54 -1.64
CA TRP A 10 -7.25 -13.02 -1.38
C TRP A 10 -6.72 -12.16 -2.53
N HIS A 11 -6.92 -12.60 -3.78
CA HIS A 11 -6.47 -11.84 -4.96
C HIS A 11 -7.24 -10.54 -5.17
N ILE A 12 -8.55 -10.52 -4.88
CA ILE A 12 -9.36 -9.31 -4.95
C ILE A 12 -8.98 -8.34 -3.84
N THR A 13 -8.81 -8.83 -2.62
CA THR A 13 -8.42 -8.03 -1.45
C THR A 13 -7.02 -7.43 -1.62
N GLY A 14 -6.07 -8.20 -2.15
CA GLY A 14 -4.73 -7.73 -2.48
C GLY A 14 -4.75 -6.59 -3.48
N LYS A 15 -5.52 -6.71 -4.56
CA LYS A 15 -5.70 -5.63 -5.54
C LYS A 15 -6.36 -4.39 -4.93
N ALA A 16 -7.44 -4.56 -4.16
CA ALA A 16 -8.12 -3.45 -3.50
C ALA A 16 -7.18 -2.68 -2.58
N SER A 17 -6.37 -3.38 -1.77
CA SER A 17 -5.41 -2.75 -0.87
C SER A 17 -4.38 -1.87 -1.60
N ARG A 18 -3.89 -2.30 -2.76
CA ARG A 18 -2.95 -1.51 -3.58
C ARG A 18 -3.62 -0.26 -4.15
N TYR A 19 -4.86 -0.36 -4.64
CA TYR A 19 -5.60 0.80 -5.15
C TYR A 19 -5.92 1.81 -4.04
N THR A 20 -6.36 1.34 -2.88
CA THR A 20 -6.60 2.21 -1.71
C THR A 20 -5.31 2.89 -1.27
N PHE A 21 -4.18 2.18 -1.30
CA PHE A 21 -2.88 2.78 -1.01
C PHE A 21 -2.48 3.85 -2.03
N MET A 22 -2.62 3.58 -3.33
CA MET A 22 -2.37 4.56 -4.38
C MET A 22 -3.24 5.81 -4.23
N PHE A 23 -4.53 5.63 -3.93
CA PHE A 23 -5.45 6.74 -3.69
C PHE A 23 -5.02 7.58 -2.48
N TYR A 24 -4.75 6.92 -1.35
CA TYR A 24 -4.26 7.56 -0.14
C TYR A 24 -2.97 8.34 -0.36
N ALA A 25 -1.99 7.72 -1.03
CA ALA A 25 -0.71 8.36 -1.37
C ALA A 25 -0.92 9.59 -2.27
N THR A 26 -1.83 9.51 -3.25
CA THR A 26 -2.12 10.63 -4.16
C THR A 26 -2.80 11.79 -3.43
N CYS A 27 -3.80 11.52 -2.59
CA CYS A 27 -4.45 12.55 -1.77
C CYS A 27 -3.45 13.26 -0.86
N LEU A 28 -2.57 12.51 -0.18
CA LEU A 28 -1.55 13.09 0.68
C LEU A 28 -0.50 13.87 -0.09
N LEU A 29 -0.12 13.41 -1.28
CA LEU A 29 0.84 14.12 -2.11
C LEU A 29 0.28 15.47 -2.57
N ILE A 30 -0.99 15.51 -3.01
CA ILE A 30 -1.70 16.75 -3.35
C ILE A 30 -1.80 17.67 -2.14
N TRP A 31 -2.17 17.12 -0.98
CA TRP A 31 -2.30 17.89 0.26
C TRP A 31 -0.97 18.45 0.74
N THR A 32 0.12 17.66 0.66
CA THR A 32 1.47 18.11 1.01
C THR A 32 1.95 19.20 0.08
N PHE A 33 1.70 19.08 -1.24
CA PHE A 33 2.02 20.13 -2.20
C PHE A 33 1.24 21.41 -1.92
N TYR A 34 -0.04 21.28 -1.58
CA TYR A 34 -0.89 22.41 -1.21
C TYR A 34 -0.41 23.10 0.07
N ASP A 35 -0.07 22.34 1.12
CA ASP A 35 0.43 22.89 2.39
C ASP A 35 1.83 23.50 2.23
N MET A 36 2.68 22.92 1.38
CA MET A 36 3.99 23.47 1.05
C MET A 36 3.90 24.84 0.37
N ILE A 37 2.97 25.00 -0.57
CA ILE A 37 2.75 26.28 -1.28
C ILE A 37 2.09 27.32 -0.37
N THR A 38 1.15 26.91 0.49
CA THR A 38 0.37 27.84 1.31
C THR A 38 1.03 28.23 2.63
N LYS A 39 1.69 27.30 3.33
CA LYS A 39 2.26 27.54 4.66
C LYS A 39 3.79 27.62 4.70
N GLY A 40 4.48 27.19 3.63
CA GLY A 40 5.95 27.25 3.55
C GLY A 40 6.69 26.38 4.57
N LYS A 41 5.98 25.51 5.31
CA LYS A 41 6.53 24.55 6.26
C LYS A 41 5.88 23.20 5.98
N THR A 42 6.69 22.15 5.90
CA THR A 42 6.21 20.77 5.85
C THR A 42 5.53 20.45 7.17
N GLY A 43 4.20 20.38 7.15
CA GLY A 43 3.40 20.07 8.32
C GLY A 43 3.43 18.59 8.67
N TRP A 44 2.41 18.15 9.41
CA TRP A 44 2.24 16.75 9.81
C TRP A 44 2.00 15.80 8.61
N GLU A 45 1.90 16.33 7.38
CA GLU A 45 1.79 15.54 6.16
C GLU A 45 3.02 14.64 5.92
N PHE A 46 4.22 15.14 6.21
CA PHE A 46 5.46 14.44 5.92
C PHE A 46 5.59 13.11 6.68
N PRO A 47 5.40 13.06 8.02
CA PRO A 47 5.45 11.78 8.75
C PRO A 47 4.32 10.82 8.33
N ILE A 48 3.15 11.36 7.96
CA ILE A 48 2.02 10.53 7.47
C ILE A 48 2.37 9.89 6.13
N MET A 49 2.99 10.64 5.22
CA MET A 49 3.46 10.13 3.93
C MET A 49 4.52 9.04 4.12
N VAL A 50 5.54 9.28 4.96
CA VAL A 50 6.60 8.30 5.29
C VAL A 50 6.02 7.03 5.91
N THR A 51 5.06 7.17 6.84
CA THR A 51 4.40 6.03 7.48
C THR A 51 3.61 5.22 6.45
N GLY A 52 2.89 5.88 5.55
CA GLY A 52 2.22 5.23 4.43
C GLY A 52 3.19 4.46 3.54
N SER A 53 4.30 5.10 3.11
CA SER A 53 5.32 4.45 2.29
C SER A 53 5.91 3.21 2.96
N ALA A 54 6.19 3.28 4.27
CA ALA A 54 6.73 2.17 5.05
C ALA A 54 5.76 0.98 5.10
N ILE A 55 4.47 1.22 5.31
CA ILE A 55 3.43 0.18 5.33
C ILE A 55 3.33 -0.50 3.97
N PHE A 56 3.32 0.26 2.87
CA PHE A 56 3.25 -0.32 1.53
C PHE A 56 4.48 -1.15 1.18
N PHE A 57 5.66 -0.67 1.56
CA PHE A 57 6.89 -1.41 1.35
C PHE A 57 6.91 -2.72 2.15
N ALA A 58 6.40 -2.70 3.38
CA ALA A 58 6.23 -3.89 4.21
C ALA A 58 5.25 -4.89 3.57
N ILE A 59 4.12 -4.43 3.03
CA ILE A 59 3.14 -5.27 2.33
C ILE A 59 3.77 -5.90 1.08
N CYS A 60 4.45 -5.12 0.24
CA CYS A 60 5.15 -5.62 -0.95
C CYS A 60 6.24 -6.65 -0.58
N ALA A 61 7.00 -6.42 0.49
CA ALA A 61 8.01 -7.36 0.96
C ALA A 61 7.38 -8.67 1.47
N TRP A 62 6.24 -8.57 2.15
CA TRP A 62 5.51 -9.73 2.66
C TRP A 62 4.90 -10.56 1.52
N GLU A 63 4.33 -9.89 0.51
CA GLU A 63 3.76 -10.53 -0.69
C GLU A 63 4.85 -11.26 -1.50
N LYS A 64 6.03 -10.65 -1.69
CA LYS A 64 7.19 -11.31 -2.32
C LYS A 64 7.66 -12.55 -1.57
N ARG A 65 7.68 -12.51 -0.24
CA ARG A 65 8.04 -13.68 0.58
C ARG A 65 7.03 -14.80 0.45
N LYS A 66 5.74 -14.47 0.41
CA LYS A 66 4.66 -15.44 0.25
C LYS A 66 4.68 -16.11 -1.13
N LEU A 67 4.96 -15.34 -2.19
CA LEU A 67 5.10 -15.86 -3.56
C LEU A 67 6.29 -16.82 -3.69
N LYS A 68 7.42 -16.50 -3.07
CA LYS A 68 8.61 -17.36 -3.12
C LYS A 68 8.38 -18.73 -2.48
N ASN A 69 7.70 -18.77 -1.32
CA ASN A 69 7.38 -20.05 -0.67
C ASN A 69 6.39 -20.91 -1.48
N LEU A 70 5.53 -20.30 -2.29
CA LEU A 70 4.61 -21.04 -3.17
C LEU A 70 5.32 -21.67 -4.37
N GLU A 71 6.38 -21.02 -4.87
CA GLU A 71 7.21 -21.53 -5.98
C GLU A 71 8.15 -22.66 -5.51
N ASP A 72 8.52 -22.68 -4.22
CA ASP A 72 9.32 -23.74 -3.60
C ASP A 72 8.48 -24.98 -3.20
N ASP A 73 7.14 -24.88 -3.20
CA ASP A 73 6.18 -25.95 -2.87
C ASP A 73 5.64 -26.71 -4.11
N GLU A 74 6.04 -26.33 -5.34
CA GLU A 74 5.68 -26.98 -6.62
C GLU A 74 6.83 -27.85 -7.17
#